data_AF-A0A423UTG4-F1
#
_entry.id   AF-A0A423UTG4-F1
#
_cell.length_a   1.000
_cell.length_b   1.000
_cell.length_c   1.000
_cell.angle_alpha   90.00
_cell.angle_beta   90.00
_cell.angle_gamma   90.00
#
_symmetry.space_group_name_H-M   'P 1'
#
loop_
_entity.id
_entity.type
_entity.pdbx_description
1 polymer ?
#
loop_
_entity_poly.entity_id
_entity_poly.type
_entity_poly.pdbx_seq_one_letter_code
_entity_poly.pdbx_strand_id
1 'polypeptide(L)'
;MAGSRRRWWRAALTGALAGSLVVVLGACGVVDTKDDRRAAEELAEKHFPGQLKAVGARTLFPGSGGSEVTFAVTDDRDAVVRLRIDTDEADRGMCDRKECAGVLAEAVQRGRQQAEDFRTLRDAFDVCGYDVVALGPIGTPPYVAAELTNATVTKVLGEIGECVQRWVTASGADSALAKAQASYVNVVSPSVAGRRDRGKDSWPTVMRLTRSDLLASLTKHAYFSASYEIEAGRVDTTGSARVVRPFRERQEFGDTVQNAVKERLRATYPRVVVSDYQWIWRLEPGRVDRQTGYVLFCPEPGARGRCVNPDDAALVTTDERGHPVGKIRLVHDVREGTGVLRLPPY
;
A
#
# COMPACT_ATOMS: atom_id res chain seq x y z
N MET A 1 40.78 -10.20 68.50
CA MET A 1 40.03 -11.34 69.09
C MET A 1 38.61 -11.31 68.57
N ALA A 2 38.10 -12.49 68.17
CA ALA A 2 36.71 -12.86 67.87
C ALA A 2 35.87 -12.00 66.89
N GLY A 3 35.51 -12.59 65.76
CA GLY A 3 34.56 -12.03 64.79
C GLY A 3 33.10 -12.46 65.01
N SER A 4 32.17 -11.84 64.30
CA SER A 4 31.36 -12.49 63.25
C SER A 4 30.18 -11.61 62.83
N ARG A 5 29.83 -11.74 61.55
CA ARG A 5 28.77 -11.07 60.79
C ARG A 5 27.38 -11.50 61.26
N ARG A 6 26.38 -10.64 61.06
CA ARG A 6 25.22 -10.92 60.17
C ARG A 6 24.41 -9.65 59.85
N ARG A 7 24.34 -9.36 58.55
CA ARG A 7 23.39 -8.44 57.89
C ARG A 7 22.01 -9.11 57.86
N TRP A 8 20.93 -8.35 58.04
CA TRP A 8 20.04 -7.96 56.93
C TRP A 8 18.97 -6.97 57.44
N TRP A 9 18.86 -5.84 56.75
CA TRP A 9 17.96 -4.75 57.09
C TRP A 9 16.65 -4.84 56.31
N ARG A 10 15.58 -4.48 57.01
CA ARG A 10 14.23 -4.22 56.52
C ARG A 10 14.24 -3.09 55.49
N ALA A 11 13.43 -3.21 54.44
CA ALA A 11 12.96 -2.07 53.67
C ALA A 11 11.45 -2.19 53.49
N ALA A 12 10.75 -1.18 54.02
CA ALA A 12 9.32 -0.99 53.95
C ALA A 12 8.95 -0.19 52.68
N LEU A 13 7.84 -0.60 52.05
CA LEU A 13 6.76 0.21 51.47
C LEU A 13 7.04 1.70 51.18
N THR A 14 6.98 2.08 49.89
CA THR A 14 6.01 3.01 49.26
C THR A 14 6.59 3.65 47.99
N GLY A 15 5.80 3.69 46.91
CA GLY A 15 6.14 4.41 45.68
C GLY A 15 5.53 3.81 44.42
N ALA A 16 4.20 3.93 44.29
CA ALA A 16 3.43 3.52 43.13
C ALA A 16 3.60 4.48 41.93
N LEU A 17 3.20 3.97 40.75
CA LEU A 17 2.91 4.65 39.47
C LEU A 17 4.05 4.77 38.45
N ALA A 18 4.13 3.81 37.53
CA ALA A 18 4.32 4.07 36.10
C ALA A 18 4.05 2.81 35.25
N GLY A 19 2.82 2.75 34.71
CA GLY A 19 2.55 2.41 33.31
C GLY A 19 3.03 1.08 32.75
N SER A 20 2.32 0.00 33.07
CA SER A 20 2.32 -1.23 32.28
C SER A 20 1.55 -1.01 30.96
N LEU A 21 2.25 -0.99 29.83
CA LEU A 21 1.67 -1.14 28.50
C LEU A 21 2.18 -2.45 27.90
N VAL A 22 1.66 -3.56 28.44
CA VAL A 22 1.82 -4.88 27.85
C VAL A 22 0.63 -5.08 26.91
N VAL A 23 0.95 -5.10 25.61
CA VAL A 23 0.05 -5.41 24.51
C VAL A 23 -0.59 -6.79 24.76
N VAL A 24 -1.89 -6.80 25.04
CA VAL A 24 -2.71 -8.01 24.98
C VAL A 24 -2.97 -8.33 23.52
N LEU A 25 -2.08 -9.13 22.93
CA LEU A 25 -2.41 -9.98 21.78
C LEU A 25 -2.90 -11.31 22.36
N GLY A 26 -4.20 -11.55 22.24
CA GLY A 26 -4.82 -12.84 22.59
C GLY A 26 -5.78 -12.77 23.78
N ALA A 27 -6.95 -12.15 23.58
CA ALA A 27 -8.17 -12.55 24.28
C ALA A 27 -9.38 -12.04 23.49
N CYS A 28 -10.22 -12.97 23.06
CA CYS A 28 -11.52 -12.77 22.45
C CYS A 28 -12.43 -11.94 23.35
N GLY A 29 -12.67 -10.68 22.99
CA GLY A 29 -13.89 -9.99 23.39
C GLY A 29 -15.02 -10.54 22.52
N VAL A 30 -15.87 -11.38 23.10
CA VAL A 30 -17.08 -11.92 22.46
C VAL A 30 -18.08 -10.78 22.32
N VAL A 31 -17.89 -9.93 21.32
CA VAL A 31 -18.99 -9.13 20.76
C VAL A 31 -19.54 -9.99 19.64
N ASP A 32 -20.68 -10.65 19.90
CA ASP A 32 -21.24 -11.67 19.01
C ASP A 32 -21.74 -11.00 17.72
N THR A 33 -20.95 -11.08 16.64
CA THR A 33 -21.35 -10.58 15.30
C THR A 33 -22.62 -11.22 14.74
N LYS A 34 -23.18 -12.23 15.42
CA LYS A 34 -24.38 -12.94 14.95
C LYS A 34 -25.61 -12.06 14.89
N ASP A 35 -25.83 -11.19 15.87
CA ASP A 35 -27.02 -10.35 15.90
C ASP A 35 -26.94 -9.30 14.78
N ASP A 36 -25.79 -8.61 14.66
CA ASP A 36 -25.52 -7.69 13.54
C ASP A 36 -25.64 -8.37 12.18
N ARG A 37 -25.14 -9.60 12.07
CA ARG A 37 -25.25 -10.40 10.85
C ARG A 37 -26.70 -10.74 10.55
N ARG A 38 -27.49 -11.16 11.54
CA ARG A 38 -28.91 -11.48 11.35
C ARG A 38 -29.68 -10.24 10.92
N ALA A 39 -29.48 -9.11 11.59
CA ALA A 39 -30.09 -7.84 11.23
C ALA A 39 -29.76 -7.44 9.79
N ALA A 40 -28.51 -7.62 9.37
CA ALA A 40 -28.09 -7.36 7.99
C ALA A 40 -28.73 -8.32 6.97
N GLU A 41 -28.84 -9.61 7.31
CA GLU A 41 -29.50 -10.62 6.47
C GLU A 41 -31.01 -10.33 6.34
N GLU A 42 -31.69 -9.93 7.42
CA GLU A 42 -33.10 -9.52 7.41
C GLU A 42 -33.33 -8.26 6.57
N LEU A 43 -32.46 -7.25 6.73
CA LEU A 43 -32.49 -6.05 5.90
C LEU A 43 -32.28 -6.39 4.42
N ALA A 44 -31.33 -7.27 4.12
CA ALA A 44 -31.05 -7.73 2.77
C ALA A 44 -32.24 -8.48 2.16
N GLU A 45 -32.87 -9.40 2.88
CA GLU A 45 -34.03 -10.13 2.37
C GLU A 45 -35.25 -9.22 2.18
N LYS A 46 -35.44 -8.23 3.07
CA LYS A 46 -36.53 -7.26 2.96
C LYS A 46 -36.42 -6.35 1.73
N HIS A 47 -35.22 -5.90 1.38
CA HIS A 47 -35.00 -4.91 0.31
C HIS A 47 -34.46 -5.49 -1.00
N PHE A 48 -33.79 -6.65 -0.94
CA PHE A 48 -33.12 -7.33 -2.05
C PHE A 48 -33.34 -8.85 -1.95
N PRO A 49 -34.60 -9.33 -1.96
CA PRO A 49 -34.93 -10.73 -1.67
C PRO A 49 -34.19 -11.70 -2.59
N GLY A 50 -33.47 -12.66 -2.00
CA GLY A 50 -32.68 -13.65 -2.73
C GLY A 50 -31.48 -13.13 -3.54
N GLN A 51 -31.19 -11.83 -3.53
CA GLN A 51 -30.09 -11.24 -4.31
C GLN A 51 -28.76 -11.18 -3.56
N LEU A 52 -28.81 -11.18 -2.22
CA LEU A 52 -27.63 -11.02 -1.38
C LEU A 52 -27.48 -12.21 -0.44
N LYS A 53 -26.29 -12.81 -0.42
CA LYS A 53 -25.95 -13.92 0.48
C LYS A 53 -24.79 -13.55 1.37
N ALA A 54 -24.98 -13.54 2.69
CA ALA A 54 -23.89 -13.25 3.61
C ALA A 54 -22.80 -14.34 3.52
N VAL A 55 -21.55 -13.89 3.36
CA VAL A 55 -20.37 -14.75 3.24
C VAL A 55 -19.34 -14.51 4.34
N GLY A 56 -19.50 -13.44 5.12
CA GLY A 56 -18.67 -13.14 6.28
C GLY A 56 -19.20 -11.98 7.11
N ALA A 57 -18.75 -11.88 8.35
CA ALA A 57 -18.97 -10.75 9.23
C ALA A 57 -17.72 -10.54 10.07
N ARG A 58 -17.39 -9.28 10.39
CA ARG A 58 -16.30 -8.94 11.30
C ARG A 58 -16.70 -7.77 12.20
N THR A 59 -16.31 -7.82 13.46
CA THR A 59 -16.48 -6.71 14.40
C THR A 59 -15.62 -5.51 13.97
N LEU A 60 -16.17 -4.30 14.06
CA LEU A 60 -15.42 -3.06 13.85
C LEU A 60 -14.74 -2.62 15.16
N PHE A 61 -13.63 -1.89 15.07
CA PHE A 61 -12.95 -1.34 16.24
C PHE A 61 -13.23 0.16 16.38
N PRO A 62 -13.58 0.67 17.59
CA PRO A 62 -13.81 -0.08 18.83
C PRO A 62 -15.08 -0.96 18.74
N GLY A 63 -15.14 -2.04 19.53
CA GLY A 63 -16.20 -3.07 19.44
C GLY A 63 -17.63 -2.59 19.69
N SER A 64 -17.82 -1.33 20.07
CA SER A 64 -19.11 -0.64 20.16
C SER A 64 -19.57 0.01 18.85
N GLY A 65 -18.81 -0.17 17.75
CA GLY A 65 -19.12 0.38 16.43
C GLY A 65 -19.84 -0.61 15.51
N GLY A 66 -20.44 -1.67 16.08
CA GLY A 66 -21.08 -2.75 15.34
C GLY A 66 -20.13 -3.64 14.54
N SER A 67 -20.64 -4.19 13.44
CA SER A 67 -19.98 -5.13 12.55
C SER A 67 -20.02 -4.66 11.09
N GLU A 68 -19.04 -5.13 10.31
CA GLU A 68 -19.09 -5.11 8.86
C GLU A 68 -19.49 -6.49 8.34
N VAL A 69 -20.68 -6.57 7.75
CA VAL A 69 -21.22 -7.78 7.11
C VAL A 69 -20.91 -7.73 5.62
N THR A 70 -20.37 -8.82 5.09
CA THR A 70 -20.02 -8.97 3.69
C THR A 70 -20.99 -9.92 3.00
N PHE A 71 -21.59 -9.47 1.90
CA PHE A 71 -22.48 -10.24 1.05
C PHE A 71 -21.84 -10.51 -0.32
N ALA A 72 -22.08 -11.71 -0.83
CA ALA A 72 -21.97 -12.03 -2.24
C ALA A 72 -23.29 -11.67 -2.93
N VAL A 73 -23.19 -11.16 -4.15
CA VAL A 73 -24.36 -10.92 -5.01
C VAL A 73 -24.65 -12.20 -5.80
N THR A 74 -25.88 -12.70 -5.76
CA THR A 74 -26.19 -14.05 -6.28
C THR A 74 -26.13 -14.16 -7.80
N ASP A 75 -26.39 -13.06 -8.51
CA ASP A 75 -26.35 -12.98 -9.98
C ASP A 75 -25.04 -12.38 -10.54
N ASP A 76 -24.12 -11.91 -9.67
CA ASP A 76 -22.83 -11.35 -10.07
C ASP A 76 -21.72 -11.91 -9.18
N ARG A 77 -20.98 -12.89 -9.72
CA ARG A 77 -19.89 -13.58 -9.03
C ARG A 77 -18.70 -12.69 -8.67
N ASP A 78 -18.55 -11.53 -9.30
CA ASP A 78 -17.43 -10.64 -9.06
C ASP A 78 -17.76 -9.60 -7.99
N ALA A 79 -19.06 -9.26 -7.83
CA ALA A 79 -19.54 -8.23 -6.93
C ALA A 79 -19.55 -8.63 -5.45
N VAL A 80 -19.08 -7.70 -4.62
CA VAL A 80 -19.09 -7.81 -3.16
C VAL A 80 -19.77 -6.59 -2.56
N VAL A 81 -20.67 -6.82 -1.60
CA VAL A 81 -21.36 -5.76 -0.86
C VAL A 81 -20.89 -5.80 0.58
N ARG A 82 -20.47 -4.65 1.12
CA ARG A 82 -20.07 -4.49 2.52
C ARG A 82 -21.01 -3.51 3.20
N LEU A 83 -21.71 -3.96 4.23
CA LEU A 83 -22.60 -3.15 5.04
C LEU A 83 -22.00 -3.04 6.45
N ARG A 84 -21.84 -1.80 6.93
CA ARG A 84 -21.60 -1.56 8.36
C ARG A 84 -22.94 -1.45 9.05
N ILE A 85 -23.12 -2.20 10.12
CA ILE A 85 -24.37 -2.27 10.86
C ILE A 85 -24.05 -2.46 12.34
N ASP A 86 -24.83 -1.80 13.17
CA ASP A 86 -24.87 -1.99 14.61
C ASP A 86 -26.33 -2.30 14.94
N THR A 87 -26.60 -3.42 15.61
CA THR A 87 -27.98 -3.88 15.85
C THR A 87 -28.81 -2.84 16.59
N ASP A 88 -28.25 -2.15 17.58
CA ASP A 88 -28.96 -1.13 18.37
C ASP A 88 -29.32 0.12 17.52
N GLU A 89 -28.51 0.46 16.52
CA GLU A 89 -28.84 1.48 15.52
C GLU A 89 -29.83 0.96 14.47
N ALA A 90 -29.66 -0.28 14.02
CA ALA A 90 -30.47 -0.90 12.98
C ALA A 90 -31.92 -1.10 13.42
N ASP A 91 -32.16 -1.41 14.69
CA ASP A 91 -33.51 -1.46 15.30
C ASP A 91 -34.22 -0.10 15.25
N ARG A 92 -33.44 0.99 15.21
CA ARG A 92 -33.94 2.36 14.98
C ARG A 92 -34.00 2.74 13.49
N GLY A 93 -33.78 1.77 12.60
CA GLY A 93 -33.76 1.94 11.14
C GLY A 93 -32.49 2.60 10.59
N MET A 94 -31.45 2.76 11.41
CA MET A 94 -30.26 3.56 11.09
C MET A 94 -29.00 2.71 10.94
N CYS A 95 -28.23 2.98 9.90
CA CYS A 95 -26.92 2.42 9.62
C CYS A 95 -25.99 3.58 9.25
N ASP A 96 -24.86 3.76 9.96
CA ASP A 96 -23.93 4.89 9.76
C ASP A 96 -24.65 6.26 9.74
N ARG A 97 -25.59 6.46 10.68
CA ARG A 97 -26.41 7.67 10.82
C ARG A 97 -27.31 8.01 9.62
N LYS A 98 -27.58 7.04 8.74
CA LYS A 98 -28.51 7.13 7.61
C LYS A 98 -29.52 5.99 7.64
N GLU A 99 -30.60 6.08 6.87
CA GLU A 99 -31.54 4.96 6.74
C GLU A 99 -30.84 3.72 6.18
N CYS A 100 -30.95 2.60 6.90
CA CYS A 100 -30.29 1.34 6.56
C CYS A 100 -30.59 0.87 5.13
N ALA A 101 -31.84 1.02 4.68
CA ALA A 101 -32.25 0.65 3.33
C ALA A 101 -31.47 1.42 2.24
N GLY A 102 -31.31 2.73 2.44
CA GLY A 102 -30.53 3.58 1.53
C GLY A 102 -29.05 3.22 1.54
N VAL A 103 -28.47 2.99 2.72
CA VAL A 103 -27.06 2.58 2.85
C VAL A 103 -26.80 1.24 2.16
N LEU A 104 -27.70 0.28 2.34
CA LEU A 104 -27.60 -1.03 1.67
C LEU A 104 -27.73 -0.87 0.15
N ALA A 105 -28.71 -0.10 -0.35
CA ALA A 105 -28.89 0.12 -1.78
C ALA A 105 -27.65 0.79 -2.42
N GLU A 106 -27.09 1.81 -1.78
CA GLU A 106 -25.83 2.42 -2.23
C GLU A 106 -24.67 1.40 -2.21
N ALA A 107 -24.60 0.54 -1.19
CA ALA A 107 -23.57 -0.48 -1.08
C ALA A 107 -23.68 -1.54 -2.19
N VAL A 108 -24.91 -1.92 -2.57
CA VAL A 108 -25.19 -2.81 -3.72
C VAL A 108 -24.74 -2.15 -5.02
N GLN A 109 -25.12 -0.89 -5.26
CA GLN A 109 -24.71 -0.16 -6.46
C GLN A 109 -23.19 -0.04 -6.55
N ARG A 110 -22.51 0.37 -5.47
CA ARG A 110 -21.04 0.42 -5.42
C ARG A 110 -20.39 -0.93 -5.67
N GLY A 111 -20.92 -2.00 -5.08
CA GLY A 111 -20.41 -3.36 -5.27
C GLY A 111 -20.50 -3.85 -6.71
N ARG A 112 -21.62 -3.55 -7.40
CA ARG A 112 -21.80 -3.86 -8.82
C ARG A 112 -20.91 -3.01 -9.72
N GLN A 113 -20.80 -1.71 -9.45
CA GLN A 113 -19.90 -0.82 -10.20
C GLN A 113 -18.44 -1.29 -10.09
N GLN A 114 -17.97 -1.64 -8.89
CA GLN A 114 -16.62 -2.17 -8.70
C GLN A 114 -16.37 -3.48 -9.45
N ALA A 115 -17.39 -4.33 -9.56
CA ALA A 115 -17.32 -5.56 -10.35
C ALA A 115 -17.21 -5.28 -11.86
N GLU A 116 -17.96 -4.29 -12.36
CA GLU A 116 -17.87 -3.84 -13.76
C GLU A 116 -16.52 -3.18 -14.07
N ASP A 117 -16.03 -2.31 -13.18
CA ASP A 117 -14.72 -1.68 -13.30
C ASP A 117 -13.61 -2.74 -13.32
N PHE A 118 -13.73 -3.77 -12.46
CA PHE A 118 -12.82 -4.90 -12.46
C PHE A 118 -12.88 -5.71 -13.75
N ARG A 119 -14.06 -6.01 -14.29
CA ARG A 119 -14.19 -6.72 -15.58
C ARG A 119 -13.54 -5.93 -16.71
N THR A 120 -13.76 -4.61 -16.76
CA THR A 120 -13.13 -3.70 -17.73
C THR A 120 -11.60 -3.75 -17.63
N LEU A 121 -11.06 -3.68 -16.41
CA LEU A 121 -9.64 -3.80 -16.15
C LEU A 121 -9.11 -5.17 -16.57
N ARG A 122 -9.75 -6.26 -16.11
CA ARG A 122 -9.34 -7.63 -16.39
C ARG A 122 -9.28 -7.87 -17.88
N ASP A 123 -10.34 -7.53 -18.60
CA ASP A 123 -10.44 -7.79 -20.04
C ASP A 123 -9.37 -7.00 -20.82
N ALA A 124 -9.04 -5.77 -20.39
CA ALA A 124 -7.93 -5.01 -20.99
C ALA A 124 -6.56 -5.68 -20.82
N PHE A 125 -6.32 -6.29 -19.66
CA PHE A 125 -5.06 -6.97 -19.34
C PHE A 125 -4.99 -8.41 -19.90
N ASP A 126 -6.10 -9.15 -19.93
CA ASP A 126 -6.19 -10.51 -20.48
C ASP A 126 -5.81 -10.53 -21.97
N VAL A 127 -6.29 -9.55 -22.75
CA VAL A 127 -5.98 -9.45 -24.19
C VAL A 127 -4.49 -9.14 -24.42
N CYS A 128 -3.78 -8.60 -23.43
CA CYS A 128 -2.33 -8.44 -23.48
C CYS A 128 -1.54 -9.68 -23.00
N GLY A 129 -2.21 -10.68 -22.42
CA GLY A 129 -1.56 -11.84 -21.80
C GLY A 129 -1.02 -11.61 -20.39
N TYR A 130 -1.54 -10.61 -19.65
CA TYR A 130 -1.16 -10.35 -18.27
C TYR A 130 -2.29 -10.70 -17.28
N ASP A 131 -2.13 -11.79 -16.54
CA ASP A 131 -3.08 -12.16 -15.49
C ASP A 131 -3.08 -11.13 -14.35
N VAL A 132 -4.27 -10.59 -14.04
CA VAL A 132 -4.49 -9.76 -12.84
C VAL A 132 -4.62 -10.66 -11.62
N VAL A 133 -3.57 -10.73 -10.81
CA VAL A 133 -3.45 -11.67 -9.68
C VAL A 133 -3.89 -11.11 -8.34
N ALA A 134 -3.99 -9.78 -8.22
CA ALA A 134 -4.55 -9.06 -7.07
C ALA A 134 -4.92 -7.63 -7.46
N LEU A 135 -5.64 -6.94 -6.58
CA LEU A 135 -5.96 -5.51 -6.67
C LEU A 135 -5.58 -4.84 -5.36
N GLY A 136 -5.17 -3.57 -5.42
CA GLY A 136 -4.96 -2.77 -4.21
C GLY A 136 -6.21 -2.71 -3.31
N PRO A 137 -6.09 -2.25 -2.04
CA PRO A 137 -7.16 -2.34 -1.05
C PRO A 137 -8.49 -1.70 -1.45
N ILE A 138 -8.45 -0.75 -2.39
CA ILE A 138 -9.60 0.00 -2.93
C ILE A 138 -9.95 -0.38 -4.38
N GLY A 139 -9.43 -1.50 -4.89
CA GLY A 139 -9.67 -1.97 -6.26
C GLY A 139 -8.59 -1.58 -7.28
N THR A 140 -7.74 -0.61 -6.95
CA THR A 140 -6.54 -0.25 -7.74
C THR A 140 -5.36 0.06 -6.81
N PRO A 141 -4.11 0.03 -7.30
CA PRO A 141 -3.66 -0.48 -8.61
C PRO A 141 -3.75 -2.01 -8.77
N PRO A 142 -3.81 -2.55 -9.99
CA PRO A 142 -3.72 -3.98 -10.23
C PRO A 142 -2.32 -4.53 -9.96
N TYR A 143 -2.26 -5.82 -9.61
CA TYR A 143 -1.04 -6.62 -9.55
C TYR A 143 -1.04 -7.62 -10.71
N VAL A 144 0.05 -7.66 -11.47
CA VAL A 144 0.27 -8.61 -12.57
C VAL A 144 1.52 -9.44 -12.32
N ALA A 145 1.56 -10.64 -12.90
CA ALA A 145 2.73 -11.50 -12.84
C ALA A 145 3.60 -11.30 -14.09
N ALA A 146 4.84 -10.85 -13.93
CA ALA A 146 5.81 -10.76 -15.02
C ALA A 146 7.24 -10.83 -14.49
N GLU A 147 8.16 -11.36 -15.29
CA GLU A 147 9.58 -11.40 -14.96
C GLU A 147 10.30 -10.17 -15.53
N LEU A 148 10.75 -9.29 -14.65
CA LEU A 148 11.52 -8.10 -15.02
C LEU A 148 13.01 -8.39 -14.84
N THR A 149 13.73 -8.42 -15.95
CA THR A 149 15.20 -8.55 -16.02
C THR A 149 15.76 -7.40 -16.86
N ASN A 150 17.08 -7.19 -16.84
CA ASN A 150 17.71 -6.22 -17.74
C ASN A 150 17.42 -6.49 -19.23
N ALA A 151 17.16 -7.74 -19.60
CA ALA A 151 16.82 -8.11 -20.97
C ALA A 151 15.35 -7.86 -21.33
N THR A 152 14.44 -7.86 -20.36
CA THR A 152 12.99 -7.86 -20.60
C THR A 152 12.30 -6.58 -20.14
N VAL A 153 12.88 -5.80 -19.24
CA VAL A 153 12.18 -4.71 -18.54
C VAL A 153 11.59 -3.67 -19.47
N THR A 154 12.32 -3.18 -20.48
CA THR A 154 11.78 -2.17 -21.42
C THR A 154 10.58 -2.72 -22.20
N LYS A 155 10.68 -3.96 -22.68
CA LYS A 155 9.61 -4.60 -23.44
C LYS A 155 8.37 -4.82 -22.58
N VAL A 156 8.54 -5.41 -21.39
CA VAL A 156 7.44 -5.74 -20.47
C VAL A 156 6.74 -4.47 -19.99
N LEU A 157 7.48 -3.40 -19.66
CA LEU A 157 6.86 -2.12 -19.30
C LEU A 157 6.08 -1.51 -20.47
N GLY A 158 6.62 -1.58 -21.68
CA GLY A 158 5.91 -1.16 -22.91
C GLY A 158 4.59 -1.90 -23.10
N GLU A 159 4.61 -3.23 -23.01
CA GLU A 159 3.42 -4.07 -23.16
C GLU A 159 2.37 -3.79 -22.07
N ILE A 160 2.79 -3.67 -20.80
CA ILE A 160 1.87 -3.29 -19.71
C ILE A 160 1.30 -1.89 -19.97
N GLY A 161 2.10 -0.94 -20.46
CA GLY A 161 1.65 0.40 -20.84
C GLY A 161 0.55 0.37 -21.90
N GLU A 162 0.66 -0.50 -22.91
CA GLU A 162 -0.41 -0.73 -23.90
C GLU A 162 -1.70 -1.26 -23.24
N CYS A 163 -1.60 -2.13 -22.24
CA CYS A 163 -2.77 -2.61 -21.48
C CYS A 163 -3.41 -1.49 -20.67
N VAL A 164 -2.60 -0.60 -20.09
CA VAL A 164 -3.10 0.59 -19.39
C VAL A 164 -3.81 1.51 -20.37
N GLN A 165 -3.28 1.73 -21.59
CA GLN A 165 -3.99 2.49 -22.63
C GLN A 165 -5.35 1.86 -22.97
N ARG A 166 -5.40 0.53 -23.13
CA ARG A 166 -6.66 -0.18 -23.40
C ARG A 166 -7.64 -0.04 -22.24
N TRP A 167 -7.17 -0.18 -21.01
CA TRP A 167 -7.98 -0.01 -19.81
C TRP A 167 -8.55 1.41 -19.71
N VAL A 168 -7.72 2.45 -19.87
CA VAL A 168 -8.15 3.86 -19.92
C VAL A 168 -9.20 4.09 -20.99
N THR A 169 -8.98 3.55 -22.19
CA THR A 169 -9.91 3.69 -23.31
C THR A 169 -11.24 3.00 -23.03
N ALA A 170 -11.22 1.78 -22.50
CA ALA A 170 -12.40 0.98 -22.20
C ALA A 170 -13.21 1.55 -21.03
N SER A 171 -12.57 2.18 -20.05
CA SER A 171 -13.25 2.90 -18.97
C SER A 171 -13.99 4.16 -19.46
N GLY A 172 -13.65 4.67 -20.66
CA GLY A 172 -14.29 5.83 -21.25
C GLY A 172 -13.73 7.17 -20.78
N ALA A 173 -13.90 8.19 -21.61
CA ALA A 173 -13.30 9.53 -21.41
C ALA A 173 -13.76 10.22 -20.12
N ASP A 174 -14.95 9.88 -19.61
CA ASP A 174 -15.50 10.47 -18.40
C ASP A 174 -15.10 9.78 -17.10
N SER A 175 -14.42 8.63 -17.19
CA SER A 175 -13.99 7.87 -16.02
C SER A 175 -12.96 8.61 -15.17
N ALA A 176 -12.92 8.28 -13.88
CA ALA A 176 -11.89 8.79 -12.96
C ALA A 176 -10.48 8.40 -13.42
N LEU A 177 -10.33 7.25 -14.08
CA LEU A 177 -9.06 6.79 -14.63
C LEU A 177 -8.58 7.64 -15.81
N ALA A 178 -9.45 7.94 -16.77
CA ALA A 178 -9.10 8.79 -17.92
C ALA A 178 -8.76 10.24 -17.52
N LYS A 179 -9.30 10.70 -16.39
CA LYS A 179 -9.05 12.03 -15.80
C LYS A 179 -7.87 12.05 -14.82
N ALA A 180 -7.28 10.89 -14.49
CA ALA A 180 -6.12 10.82 -13.61
C ALA A 180 -4.86 11.33 -14.33
N GLN A 181 -3.86 11.80 -13.57
CA GLN A 181 -2.57 12.21 -14.12
C GLN A 181 -1.65 11.01 -14.42
N ALA A 182 -1.88 9.88 -13.75
CA ALA A 182 -1.13 8.67 -13.94
C ALA A 182 -1.92 7.46 -13.45
N SER A 183 -1.58 6.29 -13.99
CA SER A 183 -1.98 4.99 -13.46
C SER A 183 -0.76 4.20 -12.99
N TYR A 184 -0.99 3.26 -12.08
CA TYR A 184 0.05 2.41 -11.53
C TYR A 184 -0.30 0.94 -11.73
N VAL A 185 0.70 0.12 -12.01
CA VAL A 185 0.59 -1.33 -12.09
C VAL A 185 1.70 -1.94 -11.24
N ASN A 186 1.34 -2.81 -10.31
CA ASN A 186 2.32 -3.56 -9.53
C ASN A 186 2.70 -4.83 -10.27
N VAL A 187 3.98 -5.10 -10.39
CA VAL A 187 4.53 -6.27 -11.08
C VAL A 187 5.24 -7.14 -10.05
N VAL A 188 4.73 -8.35 -9.86
CA VAL A 188 5.32 -9.39 -9.00
C VAL A 188 5.94 -10.48 -9.85
N SER A 189 6.98 -11.14 -9.35
CA SER A 189 7.58 -12.26 -10.08
C SER A 189 6.57 -13.43 -10.18
N PRO A 190 6.63 -14.25 -11.25
CA PRO A 190 5.75 -15.40 -11.41
C PRO A 190 5.85 -16.40 -10.25
N SER A 191 7.04 -16.55 -9.64
CA SER A 191 7.24 -17.44 -8.49
C SER A 191 6.55 -16.96 -7.20
N VAL A 192 6.41 -15.64 -7.02
CA VAL A 192 5.61 -15.06 -5.92
C VAL A 192 4.13 -15.18 -6.23
N ALA A 193 3.72 -14.82 -7.45
CA ALA A 193 2.34 -14.93 -7.91
C ALA A 193 1.80 -16.37 -7.82
N GLY A 194 2.61 -17.38 -8.15
CA GLY A 194 2.23 -18.79 -8.10
C GLY A 194 1.97 -19.32 -6.69
N ARG A 195 2.58 -18.71 -5.66
CA ARG A 195 2.45 -19.10 -4.24
C ARG A 195 1.46 -18.25 -3.44
N ARG A 196 0.72 -17.36 -4.12
CA ARG A 196 -0.23 -16.44 -3.48
C ARG A 196 -1.41 -17.19 -2.84
N ASP A 197 -1.99 -16.60 -1.80
CA ASP A 197 -3.29 -17.06 -1.27
C ASP A 197 -4.41 -16.65 -2.22
N ARG A 198 -5.06 -17.62 -2.87
CA ARG A 198 -6.17 -17.37 -3.82
C ARG A 198 -7.53 -17.23 -3.15
N GLY A 199 -7.62 -17.49 -1.86
CA GLY A 199 -8.87 -17.59 -1.13
C GLY A 199 -9.78 -18.73 -1.60
N LYS A 200 -11.01 -18.74 -1.05
CA LYS A 200 -12.03 -19.76 -1.37
C LYS A 200 -12.72 -19.41 -2.69
N ASP A 201 -12.99 -20.41 -3.52
CA ASP A 201 -13.67 -20.19 -4.80
C ASP A 201 -15.13 -19.77 -4.67
N SER A 202 -15.74 -20.01 -3.51
CA SER A 202 -17.11 -19.55 -3.21
C SER A 202 -17.21 -18.07 -2.86
N TRP A 203 -16.10 -17.33 -2.79
CA TRP A 203 -16.10 -15.90 -2.48
C TRP A 203 -16.13 -15.05 -3.75
N PRO A 204 -16.75 -13.86 -3.72
CA PRO A 204 -16.74 -12.95 -4.86
C PRO A 204 -15.33 -12.63 -5.36
N THR A 205 -15.14 -12.53 -6.67
CA THR A 205 -13.81 -12.30 -7.27
C THR A 205 -13.13 -11.04 -6.74
N VAL A 206 -13.83 -9.89 -6.72
CA VAL A 206 -13.25 -8.63 -6.22
C VAL A 206 -12.87 -8.75 -4.75
N MET A 207 -13.68 -9.46 -3.94
CA MET A 207 -13.31 -9.75 -2.56
C MET A 207 -12.01 -10.52 -2.50
N ARG A 208 -11.87 -11.64 -3.24
CA ARG A 208 -10.65 -12.46 -3.26
C ARG A 208 -9.41 -11.66 -3.64
N LEU A 209 -9.51 -10.82 -4.67
CA LEU A 209 -8.38 -10.05 -5.20
C LEU A 209 -7.94 -8.87 -4.31
N THR A 210 -8.80 -8.37 -3.42
CA THR A 210 -8.52 -7.23 -2.53
C THR A 210 -8.21 -7.64 -1.09
N ARG A 211 -8.16 -8.94 -0.78
CA ARG A 211 -7.91 -9.43 0.58
C ARG A 211 -6.53 -9.00 1.10
N SER A 212 -6.50 -8.65 2.38
CA SER A 212 -5.27 -8.22 3.06
C SER A 212 -4.20 -9.30 3.14
N ASP A 213 -4.57 -10.58 3.28
CA ASP A 213 -3.63 -11.70 3.34
C ASP A 213 -3.05 -12.06 1.98
N LEU A 214 -3.84 -12.03 0.90
CA LEU A 214 -3.35 -12.07 -0.47
C LEU A 214 -2.33 -10.96 -0.69
N LEU A 215 -2.69 -9.70 -0.39
CA LEU A 215 -1.79 -8.56 -0.55
C LEU A 215 -0.54 -8.68 0.32
N ALA A 216 -0.65 -9.15 1.56
CA ALA A 216 0.51 -9.42 2.42
C ALA A 216 1.41 -10.52 1.84
N SER A 217 0.84 -11.56 1.23
CA SER A 217 1.60 -12.65 0.60
C SER A 217 2.43 -12.18 -0.60
N LEU A 218 1.96 -11.14 -1.32
CA LEU A 218 2.68 -10.52 -2.43
C LEU A 218 3.71 -9.50 -1.93
N THR A 219 3.32 -8.64 -0.99
CA THR A 219 4.11 -7.48 -0.53
C THR A 219 5.17 -7.82 0.54
N LYS A 220 5.19 -9.06 1.04
CA LYS A 220 6.30 -9.57 1.87
C LYS A 220 7.60 -9.79 1.09
N HIS A 221 7.55 -9.69 -0.24
CA HIS A 221 8.69 -9.75 -1.13
C HIS A 221 8.85 -8.40 -1.86
N ALA A 222 10.05 -8.11 -2.35
CA ALA A 222 10.24 -7.00 -3.25
C ALA A 222 9.42 -7.19 -4.54
N TYR A 223 8.82 -6.12 -5.03
CA TYR A 223 8.05 -6.07 -6.26
C TYR A 223 8.29 -4.74 -6.97
N PHE A 224 7.84 -4.60 -8.22
CA PHE A 224 7.97 -3.35 -8.95
C PHE A 224 6.63 -2.62 -9.00
N SER A 225 6.67 -1.30 -8.89
CA SER A 225 5.51 -0.44 -9.14
C SER A 225 5.81 0.40 -10.37
N ALA A 226 5.15 0.07 -11.48
CA ALA A 226 5.24 0.79 -12.75
C ALA A 226 4.20 1.91 -12.78
N SER A 227 4.61 3.11 -13.17
CA SER A 227 3.77 4.30 -13.34
C SER A 227 3.68 4.65 -14.82
N TYR A 228 2.48 4.98 -15.27
CA TYR A 228 2.20 5.42 -16.64
C TYR A 228 1.48 6.76 -16.57
N GLU A 229 2.07 7.79 -17.15
CA GLU A 229 1.46 9.11 -17.19
C GLU A 229 0.27 9.12 -18.15
N ILE A 230 -0.77 9.88 -17.80
CA ILE A 230 -2.01 9.99 -18.56
C ILE A 230 -2.25 11.47 -18.86
N GLU A 231 -2.34 11.80 -20.13
CA GLU A 231 -2.65 13.14 -20.62
C GLU A 231 -3.84 13.05 -21.57
N ALA A 232 -4.96 13.68 -21.18
CA ALA A 232 -6.21 13.69 -21.97
C ALA A 232 -6.65 12.29 -22.44
N GLY A 233 -6.57 11.29 -21.55
CA GLY A 233 -6.93 9.89 -21.85
C GLY A 233 -5.89 9.11 -22.68
N ARG A 234 -4.77 9.73 -23.03
CA ARG A 234 -3.63 9.07 -23.68
C ARG A 234 -2.56 8.71 -22.66
N VAL A 235 -2.05 7.49 -22.75
CA VAL A 235 -1.05 6.93 -21.85
C VAL A 235 0.34 7.02 -22.48
N ASP A 236 1.34 7.49 -21.73
CA ASP A 236 2.74 7.24 -22.10
C ASP A 236 3.06 5.78 -21.77
N THR A 237 3.10 4.94 -22.81
CA THR A 237 3.28 3.50 -22.69
C THR A 237 4.71 3.10 -22.34
N THR A 238 5.68 4.02 -22.40
CA THR A 238 7.07 3.73 -22.00
C THR A 238 7.14 3.38 -20.51
N GLY A 239 6.37 4.12 -19.71
CA GLY A 239 6.29 3.96 -18.26
C GLY A 239 7.61 4.22 -17.53
N SER A 240 7.52 4.28 -16.20
CA SER A 240 8.69 4.25 -15.32
C SER A 240 8.41 3.31 -14.16
N ALA A 241 9.42 2.60 -13.67
CA ALA A 241 9.21 1.65 -12.58
C ALA A 241 10.12 1.95 -11.39
N ARG A 242 9.67 1.55 -10.20
CA ARG A 242 10.46 1.57 -8.97
C ARG A 242 10.36 0.23 -8.26
N VAL A 243 11.39 -0.12 -7.50
CA VAL A 243 11.35 -1.28 -6.61
C VAL A 243 10.67 -0.88 -5.29
N VAL A 244 9.59 -1.57 -4.96
CA VAL A 244 8.94 -1.47 -3.66
C VAL A 244 9.45 -2.61 -2.78
N ARG A 245 10.07 -2.24 -1.66
CA ARG A 245 10.72 -3.17 -0.73
C ARG A 245 9.92 -3.33 0.57
N PRO A 246 9.92 -4.54 1.16
CA PRO A 246 9.52 -4.74 2.55
C PRO A 246 10.29 -3.80 3.49
N PHE A 247 9.71 -3.53 4.66
CA PHE A 247 10.22 -2.50 5.57
C PHE A 247 11.70 -2.66 5.93
N ARG A 248 12.13 -3.88 6.33
CA ARG A 248 13.53 -4.14 6.72
C ARG A 248 14.50 -3.93 5.56
N GLU A 249 14.22 -4.52 4.41
CA GLU A 249 15.04 -4.36 3.19
C GLU A 249 15.13 -2.90 2.75
N ARG A 250 14.06 -2.12 2.93
CA ARG A 250 14.04 -0.69 2.63
C ARG A 250 14.94 0.11 3.58
N GLN A 251 14.94 -0.23 4.87
CA GLN A 251 15.83 0.38 5.86
C GLN A 251 17.29 0.07 5.51
N GLU A 252 17.62 -1.21 5.28
CA GLU A 252 18.98 -1.64 4.93
C GLU A 252 19.49 -0.97 3.63
N PHE A 253 18.64 -0.92 2.59
CA PHE A 253 18.96 -0.21 1.35
C PHE A 253 19.22 1.28 1.62
N GLY A 254 18.32 1.95 2.36
CA GLY A 254 18.47 3.36 2.67
C GLY A 254 19.71 3.68 3.49
N ASP A 255 20.00 2.88 4.52
CA ASP A 255 21.20 3.03 5.34
C ASP A 255 22.47 2.88 4.50
N THR A 256 22.50 1.88 3.60
CA THR A 256 23.62 1.66 2.68
C THR A 256 23.86 2.87 1.80
N VAL A 257 22.81 3.39 1.15
CA VAL A 257 22.90 4.57 0.31
C VAL A 257 23.35 5.79 1.10
N GLN A 258 22.68 6.08 2.23
CA GLN A 258 22.95 7.27 3.03
C GLN A 258 24.38 7.28 3.56
N ASN A 259 24.89 6.14 4.03
CA ASN A 259 26.26 6.00 4.49
C ASN A 259 27.27 6.24 3.38
N ALA A 260 27.08 5.61 2.21
CA ALA A 260 27.99 5.76 1.08
C ALA A 260 28.02 7.20 0.54
N VAL A 261 26.85 7.85 0.43
CA VAL A 261 26.74 9.26 0.03
C VAL A 261 27.40 10.17 1.06
N LYS A 262 27.12 9.96 2.36
CA LYS A 262 27.72 10.75 3.44
C LYS A 262 29.24 10.64 3.45
N GLU A 263 29.78 9.44 3.32
CA GLU A 263 31.22 9.20 3.25
C GLU A 263 31.85 9.95 2.07
N ARG A 264 31.22 9.89 0.89
CA ARG A 264 31.69 10.62 -0.27
C ARG A 264 31.65 12.14 -0.07
N LEU A 265 30.57 12.65 0.50
CA LEU A 265 30.38 14.09 0.73
C LEU A 265 31.34 14.65 1.78
N ARG A 266 31.77 13.85 2.77
CA ARG A 266 32.71 14.28 3.82
C ARG A 266 34.05 14.78 3.31
N ALA A 267 34.47 14.36 2.12
CA ALA A 267 35.68 14.88 1.48
C ALA A 267 35.58 16.38 1.17
N THR A 268 34.37 16.90 0.94
CA THR A 268 34.10 18.31 0.63
C THR A 268 33.44 19.03 1.80
N TYR A 269 32.56 18.34 2.52
CA TYR A 269 31.76 18.87 3.63
C TYR A 269 31.97 18.00 4.88
N PRO A 270 33.02 18.25 5.69
CA PRO A 270 33.40 17.37 6.80
C PRO A 270 32.29 17.15 7.84
N ARG A 271 31.38 18.12 7.97
CA ARG A 271 30.26 18.10 8.92
C ARG A 271 28.93 17.65 8.31
N VAL A 272 28.90 17.18 7.06
CA VAL A 272 27.67 16.87 6.33
C VAL A 272 26.74 15.93 7.09
N VAL A 273 25.44 16.25 7.02
CA VAL A 273 24.36 15.39 7.51
C VAL A 273 23.42 15.11 6.36
N VAL A 274 23.23 13.83 6.07
CA VAL A 274 22.25 13.33 5.10
C VAL A 274 20.90 13.23 5.80
N SER A 275 19.82 13.61 5.11
CA SER A 275 18.45 13.46 5.62
C SER A 275 18.07 11.98 5.70
N ASP A 276 17.31 11.64 6.74
CA ASP A 276 16.66 10.35 6.90
C ASP A 276 15.52 10.11 5.89
N TYR A 277 15.07 11.17 5.20
CA TYR A 277 13.96 11.11 4.25
C TYR A 277 14.37 10.42 2.95
N GLN A 278 13.87 9.21 2.75
CA GLN A 278 14.12 8.41 1.55
C GLN A 278 13.17 8.84 0.42
N TRP A 279 13.71 9.39 -0.67
CA TRP A 279 12.95 9.76 -1.87
C TRP A 279 12.62 8.55 -2.76
N ILE A 280 11.80 8.79 -3.78
CA ILE A 280 11.41 7.76 -4.76
C ILE A 280 12.61 7.44 -5.64
N TRP A 281 13.12 6.22 -5.51
CA TRP A 281 14.11 5.63 -6.41
C TRP A 281 13.43 5.08 -7.65
N ARG A 282 13.88 5.45 -8.85
CA ARG A 282 13.37 4.91 -10.11
C ARG A 282 14.41 3.98 -10.73
N LEU A 283 13.96 2.96 -11.46
CA LEU A 283 14.84 2.15 -12.29
C LEU A 283 15.48 3.02 -13.39
N GLU A 284 16.74 2.78 -13.69
CA GLU A 284 17.33 3.33 -14.92
C GLU A 284 16.63 2.69 -16.14
N PRO A 285 16.42 3.44 -17.25
CA PRO A 285 15.83 2.89 -18.45
C PRO A 285 16.55 1.61 -18.91
N GLY A 286 15.79 0.52 -19.09
CA GLY A 286 16.33 -0.78 -19.52
C GLY A 286 17.06 -1.58 -18.44
N ARG A 287 17.03 -1.17 -17.16
CA ARG A 287 17.79 -1.82 -16.08
C ARG A 287 16.92 -2.06 -14.85
N VAL A 288 16.97 -3.28 -14.32
CA VAL A 288 16.36 -3.64 -13.02
C VAL A 288 17.38 -3.66 -11.88
N ASP A 289 18.67 -3.77 -12.22
CA ASP A 289 19.80 -3.80 -11.29
C ASP A 289 20.39 -2.41 -10.99
N ARG A 290 19.75 -1.36 -11.53
CA ARG A 290 20.18 0.04 -11.38
C ARG A 290 19.00 0.92 -11.03
N GLN A 291 19.18 1.72 -9.98
CA GLN A 291 18.18 2.66 -9.52
C GLN A 291 18.79 4.03 -9.31
N THR A 292 18.12 5.06 -9.80
CA THR A 292 18.52 6.45 -9.63
C THR A 292 17.54 7.16 -8.69
N GLY A 293 18.11 7.94 -7.78
CA GLY A 293 17.34 8.67 -6.78
C GLY A 293 18.13 9.86 -6.22
N TYR A 294 17.44 10.66 -5.43
CA TYR A 294 18.00 11.81 -4.76
C TYR A 294 18.19 11.54 -3.27
N VAL A 295 19.34 11.94 -2.75
CA VAL A 295 19.66 11.90 -1.32
C VAL A 295 19.88 13.32 -0.84
N LEU A 296 18.94 13.82 -0.04
CA LEU A 296 19.01 15.19 0.45
C LEU A 296 20.05 15.32 1.57
N PHE A 297 20.78 16.43 1.62
CA PHE A 297 21.80 16.65 2.63
C PHE A 297 21.93 18.13 3.01
N CYS A 298 22.56 18.37 4.16
CA CYS A 298 22.96 19.68 4.63
C CYS A 298 24.50 19.70 4.74
N PRO A 299 25.20 20.55 3.96
CA PRO A 299 26.65 20.71 4.06
C PRO A 299 27.10 21.02 5.49
N GLU A 300 26.38 21.93 6.13
CA GLU A 300 26.57 22.32 7.52
C GLU A 300 25.25 22.17 8.29
N PRO A 301 25.14 21.18 9.20
CA PRO A 301 23.95 21.04 10.01
C PRO A 301 23.86 22.19 11.01
N GLY A 302 22.63 22.62 11.34
CA GLY A 302 22.38 23.67 12.33
C GLY A 302 22.84 23.30 13.75
N ALA A 303 22.62 24.20 14.72
CA ALA A 303 23.15 24.10 16.09
C ALA A 303 22.82 22.79 16.85
N ARG A 304 21.78 22.06 16.44
CA ARG A 304 21.38 20.76 17.01
C ARG A 304 21.95 19.54 16.26
N GLY A 305 22.84 19.75 15.28
CA GLY A 305 23.41 18.68 14.46
C GLY A 305 22.41 18.00 13.52
N ARG A 306 21.23 18.58 13.31
CA ARG A 306 20.18 18.03 12.46
C ARG A 306 20.18 18.72 11.10
N CYS A 307 19.85 17.95 10.07
CA CYS A 307 19.53 18.48 8.76
C CYS A 307 18.01 18.69 8.66
N VAL A 308 17.57 19.94 8.75
CA VAL A 308 16.15 20.33 8.68
C VAL A 308 16.02 21.24 7.46
N ASN A 309 15.15 20.87 6.53
CA ASN A 309 15.02 21.53 5.22
C ASN A 309 16.35 21.54 4.43
N PRO A 310 16.82 20.37 3.96
CA PRO A 310 17.98 20.32 3.09
C PRO A 310 17.73 21.11 1.80
N ASP A 311 18.65 22.03 1.50
CA ASP A 311 18.68 22.83 0.27
C ASP A 311 19.52 22.17 -0.84
N ASP A 312 20.25 21.10 -0.49
CA ASP A 312 21.09 20.35 -1.43
C ASP A 312 20.63 18.89 -1.56
N ALA A 313 20.85 18.33 -2.75
CA ALA A 313 20.61 16.93 -3.07
C ALA A 313 21.81 16.30 -3.79
N ALA A 314 22.06 15.03 -3.52
CA ALA A 314 22.95 14.20 -4.31
C ALA A 314 22.10 13.30 -5.21
N LEU A 315 22.25 13.42 -6.52
CA LEU A 315 21.74 12.46 -7.50
C LEU A 315 22.69 11.26 -7.54
N VAL A 316 22.13 10.08 -7.27
CA VAL A 316 22.87 8.83 -7.08
C VAL A 316 22.22 7.73 -7.90
N THR A 317 23.02 7.03 -8.70
CA THR A 317 22.66 5.70 -9.23
C THR A 317 23.23 4.63 -8.30
N THR A 318 22.45 3.60 -7.98
CA THR A 318 22.83 2.52 -7.07
C THR A 318 22.53 1.15 -7.68
N ASP A 319 23.18 0.11 -7.15
CA ASP A 319 22.78 -1.28 -7.40
C ASP A 319 21.53 -1.68 -6.61
N GLU A 320 21.09 -2.93 -6.74
CA GLU A 320 19.92 -3.47 -6.03
C GLU A 320 20.00 -3.37 -4.50
N ARG A 321 21.23 -3.34 -3.95
CA ARG A 321 21.55 -3.31 -2.52
C ARG A 321 21.79 -1.90 -1.99
N GLY A 322 21.82 -0.89 -2.85
CA GLY A 322 22.03 0.50 -2.48
C GLY A 322 23.49 0.95 -2.54
N HIS A 323 24.41 0.16 -3.08
CA HIS A 323 25.78 0.64 -3.29
C HIS A 323 25.80 1.60 -4.48
N PRO A 324 26.36 2.81 -4.34
CA PRO A 324 26.49 3.74 -5.45
C PRO A 324 27.30 3.15 -6.61
N VAL A 325 26.83 3.39 -7.83
CA VAL A 325 27.51 3.01 -9.07
C VAL A 325 27.70 4.25 -9.93
N GLY A 326 28.95 4.48 -10.35
CA GLY A 326 29.31 5.67 -11.11
C GLY A 326 29.54 6.90 -10.23
N LYS A 327 29.36 8.09 -10.81
CA LYS A 327 29.62 9.37 -10.12
C LYS A 327 28.36 9.85 -9.42
N ILE A 328 28.53 10.33 -8.18
CA ILE A 328 27.49 11.10 -7.47
C ILE A 328 27.51 12.53 -7.98
N ARG A 329 26.36 13.05 -8.41
CA ARG A 329 26.21 14.42 -8.91
C ARG A 329 25.50 15.28 -7.89
N LEU A 330 26.08 16.42 -7.52
CA LEU A 330 25.45 17.35 -6.59
C LEU A 330 24.48 18.26 -7.32
N VAL A 331 23.35 18.53 -6.68
CA VAL A 331 22.31 19.45 -7.11
C VAL A 331 22.08 20.41 -5.96
N HIS A 332 22.31 21.69 -6.22
CA HIS A 332 22.16 22.75 -5.24
C HIS A 332 20.81 23.43 -5.38
N ASP A 333 20.41 24.17 -4.33
CA ASP A 333 19.22 25.02 -4.31
C ASP A 333 17.93 24.27 -4.69
N VAL A 334 17.81 23.01 -4.23
CA VAL A 334 16.62 22.17 -4.47
C VAL A 334 15.41 22.63 -3.65
N ARG A 335 15.59 23.60 -2.77
CA ARG A 335 14.54 24.23 -1.97
C ARG A 335 14.90 25.68 -1.68
N GLU A 336 13.88 26.53 -1.61
CA GLU A 336 14.01 27.90 -1.11
C GLU A 336 13.36 27.99 0.29
N GLY A 337 14.19 28.00 1.34
CA GLY A 337 13.73 28.05 2.74
C GLY A 337 12.86 26.85 3.14
N THR A 338 11.60 27.09 3.53
CA THR A 338 10.61 26.02 3.82
C THR A 338 9.73 25.70 2.62
N GLY A 339 10.09 26.18 1.42
CA GLY A 339 9.32 26.03 0.19
C GLY A 339 9.25 24.59 -0.34
N VAL A 340 8.57 24.44 -1.48
CA VAL A 340 8.41 23.15 -2.16
C VAL A 340 9.76 22.67 -2.68
N LEU A 341 10.07 21.38 -2.49
CA LEU A 341 11.26 20.78 -3.07
C LEU A 341 11.14 20.71 -4.60
N ARG A 342 12.18 21.17 -5.31
CA ARG A 342 12.30 21.14 -6.77
C ARG A 342 13.53 20.33 -7.14
N LEU A 343 13.32 19.07 -7.55
CA LEU A 343 14.37 18.21 -8.06
C LEU A 343 14.33 18.19 -9.58
N PRO A 344 15.48 18.24 -10.27
CA PRO A 344 15.49 18.08 -11.72
C PRO A 344 15.02 16.67 -12.12
N PRO A 345 14.51 16.50 -13.36
CA PRO A 345 14.29 15.17 -13.91
C PRO A 345 15.61 14.38 -13.99
N TYR A 346 15.47 13.05 -14.02
CA TYR A 346 16.58 12.09 -14.02
C TYR A 346 17.44 12.16 -15.29
#